data_AF-A0A0N1BAK8-F1
#
_entry.id   AF-A0A0N1BAK8-F1
#
_cell.length_a   1.000
_cell.length_b   1.000
_cell.length_c   1.000
_cell.angle_alpha   90.00
_cell.angle_beta   90.00
_cell.angle_gamma   90.00
#
_symmetry.space_group_name_H-M   'P 1'
#
loop_
_entity.id
_entity.type
_entity.pdbx_description
1 polymer ?
#
loop_
_entity_poly.entity_id
_entity_poly.type
_entity_poly.pdbx_seq_one_letter_code
_entity_poly.pdbx_strand_id
1 'polypeptide(L)'
;MSDHIHASHPAIAKRLKRAGGHLAKVVAMIEGGSPCFDIATQLQAVESAIVQAKRTLIQDHLDHCLDHVVGDVSPERRQPIDDFKAIAKFL
;
A
#
# COMPACT_ATOMS: atom_id res chain seq x y z
N MET A 1 -15.12 -19.41 1.83
CA MET A 1 -13.89 -18.60 1.89
C MET A 1 -14.17 -17.38 1.03
N SER A 2 -14.46 -16.24 1.66
CA SER A 2 -14.79 -15.03 0.91
C SER A 2 -13.54 -14.58 0.14
N ASP A 3 -13.68 -14.39 -1.17
CA ASP A 3 -12.58 -13.86 -1.98
C ASP A 3 -12.22 -12.46 -1.48
N HIS A 4 -11.08 -12.34 -0.81
CA HIS A 4 -10.47 -11.07 -0.41
C HIS A 4 -9.73 -10.43 -1.60
N ILE A 5 -10.24 -10.60 -2.82
CA ILE A 5 -9.65 -9.99 -4.02
C ILE A 5 -10.38 -8.69 -4.29
N HIS A 6 -9.76 -7.57 -3.93
CA HIS A 6 -10.27 -6.25 -4.22
C HIS A 6 -9.79 -5.74 -5.59
N ALA A 7 -10.53 -4.81 -6.20
CA ALA A 7 -10.22 -4.29 -7.54
C ALA A 7 -8.84 -3.60 -7.62
N SER A 8 -8.32 -3.10 -6.50
CA SER A 8 -6.99 -2.49 -6.43
C SER A 8 -5.84 -3.51 -6.40
N HIS A 9 -6.10 -4.78 -6.04
CA HIS A 9 -5.07 -5.79 -5.83
C HIS A 9 -4.15 -6.01 -7.04
N PRO A 10 -4.65 -6.11 -8.29
CA PRO A 10 -3.79 -6.22 -9.47
C PRO A 10 -2.85 -5.02 -9.63
N ALA A 11 -3.33 -3.81 -9.34
CA ALA A 11 -2.54 -2.58 -9.43
C ALA A 11 -1.46 -2.52 -8.34
N ILE A 12 -1.80 -2.90 -7.10
CA ILE A 12 -0.86 -3.00 -5.97
C ILE A 12 0.21 -4.04 -6.27
N ALA A 13 -0.18 -5.23 -6.74
CA ALA A 13 0.76 -6.28 -7.15
C ALA A 13 1.71 -5.81 -8.25
N LYS A 14 1.21 -5.06 -9.25
CA LYS A 14 2.05 -4.47 -10.30
C LYS A 14 3.06 -3.47 -9.74
N ARG A 15 2.68 -2.64 -8.76
CA ARG A 15 3.59 -1.69 -8.08
C ARG A 15 4.66 -2.43 -7.28
N LEU A 16 4.27 -3.45 -6.52
CA LEU A 16 5.21 -4.27 -5.73
C LEU A 16 6.19 -5.04 -6.63
N LYS A 17 5.75 -5.58 -7.76
CA LYS A 17 6.64 -6.22 -8.74
C LYS A 17 7.72 -5.25 -9.26
N ARG A 18 7.35 -3.99 -9.53
CA ARG A 18 8.32 -2.95 -9.92
C ARG A 18 9.31 -2.64 -8.79
N ALA A 19 8.82 -2.49 -7.55
CA ALA A 19 9.68 -2.31 -6.39
C ALA A 19 10.64 -3.48 -6.19
N GLY A 20 10.20 -4.72 -6.43
CA GLY A 20 11.05 -5.91 -6.41
C GLY A 20 12.16 -5.87 -7.46
N GLY A 21 11.87 -5.41 -8.68
CA GLY A 21 12.90 -5.19 -9.71
C GLY A 21 13.92 -4.13 -9.31
N HIS A 22 13.47 -3.04 -8.67
CA HIS A 22 14.38 -2.02 -8.14
C HIS A 22 15.24 -2.57 -6.99
N LEU A 23 14.65 -3.37 -6.09
CA LEU A 23 15.39 -4.01 -5.01
C LEU A 23 16.48 -4.95 -5.54
N ALA A 24 16.19 -5.74 -6.57
CA ALA A 24 17.18 -6.60 -7.22
C ALA A 24 18.36 -5.78 -7.78
N LYS A 25 18.10 -4.59 -8.32
CA LYS A 25 19.15 -3.66 -8.75
C LYS A 25 19.98 -3.14 -7.56
N VAL A 26 19.36 -2.81 -6.43
CA VAL A 26 20.09 -2.38 -5.22
C VAL A 26 21.02 -3.49 -4.72
N VAL A 27 20.56 -4.75 -4.73
CA VAL A 27 21.40 -5.91 -4.38
C VAL A 27 22.61 -6.00 -5.31
N ALA A 28 22.41 -5.91 -6.63
CA ALA A 28 23.50 -5.93 -7.59
C ALA A 28 24.47 -4.73 -7.42
N MET A 29 23.97 -3.56 -7.01
CA MET A 29 24.79 -2.39 -6.68
C MET A 29 25.70 -2.65 -5.48
N ILE A 30 25.19 -3.31 -4.44
CA ILE A 30 25.97 -3.70 -3.25
C ILE A 30 27.04 -4.72 -3.64
N GLU A 31 26.66 -5.78 -4.36
CA GLU A 31 27.57 -6.84 -4.80
C GLU A 31 28.66 -6.30 -5.76
N GLY A 32 28.32 -5.32 -6.59
CA GLY A 32 29.23 -4.66 -7.52
C GLY A 32 30.07 -3.54 -6.90
N GLY A 33 29.95 -3.26 -5.60
CA GLY A 33 30.72 -2.21 -4.93
C GLY A 33 30.38 -0.78 -5.37
N SER A 34 29.11 -0.51 -5.68
CA SER A 34 28.64 0.84 -6.02
C SER A 34 28.79 1.82 -4.85
N PRO A 35 28.85 3.15 -5.10
CA PRO A 35 28.95 4.14 -4.04
C PRO A 35 27.80 4.05 -3.02
N CYS A 36 28.13 4.15 -1.72
CA CYS A 36 27.14 4.05 -0.63
C CYS A 36 26.00 5.06 -0.76
N PHE A 37 26.28 6.26 -1.25
CA PHE A 37 25.27 7.30 -1.47
C PHE A 37 24.21 6.88 -2.51
N ASP A 38 24.65 6.27 -3.62
CA ASP A 38 23.75 5.81 -4.67
C ASP A 38 22.90 4.64 -4.19
N ILE A 39 23.51 3.70 -3.43
CA ILE A 39 22.80 2.58 -2.80
C ILE A 39 21.72 3.10 -1.85
N ALA A 40 22.05 4.02 -0.95
CA ALA A 40 21.11 4.60 0.01
C ALA A 40 19.94 5.30 -0.70
N THR A 41 20.24 6.05 -1.77
CA THR A 41 19.23 6.75 -2.56
C THR A 41 18.26 5.77 -3.25
N GLN A 42 18.78 4.71 -3.86
CA GLN A 42 17.93 3.70 -4.51
C GLN A 42 17.11 2.90 -3.49
N LEU A 43 17.70 2.58 -2.33
CA LEU A 43 16.99 1.89 -1.26
C LEU A 43 15.82 2.72 -0.71
N GLN A 44 16.02 4.03 -0.52
CA GLN A 44 14.95 4.96 -0.13
C GLN A 44 13.79 4.98 -1.15
N ALA A 45 14.12 4.90 -2.45
CA ALA A 45 13.10 4.86 -3.49
C ALA A 45 12.29 3.54 -3.46
N VAL A 46 12.95 2.41 -3.16
CA VAL A 46 12.28 1.12 -2.96
C VAL A 46 11.35 1.18 -1.75
N GLU A 47 11.84 1.67 -0.60
CA GLU A 47 11.04 1.83 0.60
C GLU A 47 9.80 2.70 0.33
N SER A 48 9.98 3.85 -0.31
CA SER A 48 8.88 4.76 -0.64
C SER A 48 7.82 4.10 -1.52
N ALA A 49 8.24 3.27 -2.50
CA ALA A 49 7.32 2.52 -3.34
C ALA A 49 6.51 1.48 -2.53
N ILE A 50 7.15 0.80 -1.57
CA ILE A 50 6.50 -0.17 -0.67
C ILE A 50 5.51 0.53 0.26
N VAL A 51 5.91 1.65 0.88
CA VAL A 51 5.04 2.44 1.75
C VAL A 51 3.78 2.87 1.01
N GLN A 52 3.91 3.35 -0.24
CA GLN A 52 2.75 3.75 -1.03
C GLN A 52 1.86 2.57 -1.43
N ALA A 53 2.44 1.42 -1.76
CA ALA A 53 1.67 0.21 -2.02
C ALA A 53 0.88 -0.24 -0.79
N LYS A 54 1.52 -0.23 0.40
CA LYS A 54 0.89 -0.54 1.69
C LYS A 54 -0.27 0.41 1.99
N ARG A 55 -0.08 1.72 1.83
CA ARG A 55 -1.14 2.72 2.02
C ARG A 55 -2.33 2.46 1.10
N THR A 56 -2.06 2.22 -0.18
CA THR A 56 -3.12 1.91 -1.15
C THR A 56 -3.91 0.66 -0.73
N LEU A 57 -3.23 -0.39 -0.27
CA LEU A 57 -3.88 -1.62 0.20
C LEU A 57 -4.78 -1.37 1.42
N ILE A 58 -4.26 -0.65 2.42
CA ILE A 58 -5.01 -0.36 3.65
C ILE A 58 -6.25 0.48 3.33
N GLN A 59 -6.11 1.51 2.49
CA GLN A 59 -7.22 2.38 2.10
C GLN A 59 -8.30 1.60 1.36
N ASP A 60 -7.92 0.78 0.37
CA ASP A 60 -8.88 -0.02 -0.39
C ASP A 60 -9.58 -1.06 0.49
N HIS A 61 -8.86 -1.69 1.41
CA HIS A 61 -9.44 -2.63 2.36
C HIS A 61 -10.41 -1.94 3.33
N LEU A 62 -10.06 -0.77 3.86
CA LEU A 62 -10.93 0.00 4.73
C LEU A 62 -12.19 0.45 3.99
N ASP A 63 -12.06 0.96 2.77
CA ASP A 63 -13.21 1.41 1.99
C ASP A 63 -14.16 0.23 1.72
N HIS A 64 -13.66 -0.88 1.17
CA HIS A 64 -14.47 -2.05 0.84
C HIS A 64 -15.02 -2.83 2.06
N CYS A 65 -14.18 -3.18 3.05
CA CYS A 65 -14.63 -4.04 4.14
C CYS A 65 -15.55 -3.32 5.12
N LEU A 66 -15.30 -2.04 5.42
CA LEU A 66 -16.24 -1.30 6.27
C LEU A 66 -17.57 -1.05 5.54
N ASP A 67 -17.57 -0.77 4.24
CA ASP A 67 -18.85 -0.61 3.51
C ASP A 67 -19.67 -1.91 3.48
N HIS A 68 -19.01 -3.08 3.39
CA HIS A 68 -19.68 -4.38 3.50
C HIS A 68 -20.24 -4.68 4.89
N VAL A 69 -19.54 -4.27 5.97
CA VAL A 69 -19.96 -4.51 7.36
C VAL A 69 -21.06 -3.54 7.78
N VAL A 70 -21.05 -2.33 7.25
CA VAL A 70 -21.94 -1.24 7.64
C VAL A 70 -23.25 -1.23 6.87
N GLY A 71 -23.32 -1.88 5.71
CA GLY A 71 -24.57 -2.19 5.02
C GLY A 71 -25.60 -1.04 5.01
N ASP A 72 -26.71 -1.25 5.74
CA ASP A 72 -27.94 -0.41 5.72
C ASP A 72 -28.08 0.48 6.97
N VAL A 73 -26.96 1.02 7.46
CA VAL A 73 -26.94 1.90 8.64
C VAL A 73 -27.40 3.31 8.26
N SER A 74 -28.35 3.85 9.04
CA SER A 74 -28.91 5.21 8.86
C SER A 74 -27.79 6.28 8.80
N PRO A 75 -27.93 7.36 8.00
CA PRO A 75 -26.85 8.32 7.73
C PRO A 75 -26.15 8.87 8.99
N GLU A 76 -26.91 9.12 10.06
CA GLU A 76 -26.41 9.63 11.34
C GLU A 76 -25.41 8.68 12.04
N ARG A 77 -25.59 7.36 11.84
CA ARG A 77 -24.71 6.33 12.41
C ARG A 77 -23.53 5.97 11.49
N ARG A 78 -23.53 6.46 10.24
CA ARG A 78 -22.43 6.28 9.28
C ARG A 78 -21.31 7.31 9.46
N GLN A 79 -21.65 8.52 9.92
CA GLN A 79 -20.70 9.61 10.11
C GLN A 79 -19.45 9.25 10.94
N PRO A 80 -19.55 8.59 12.11
CA PRO A 80 -18.36 8.22 12.90
C PRO A 80 -17.44 7.22 12.19
N ILE A 81 -18.00 6.41 11.29
CA ILE A 81 -17.27 5.40 10.51
C ILE A 81 -16.49 6.08 9.39
N ASP A 82 -17.10 7.04 8.72
CA ASP A 82 -16.44 7.84 7.69
C ASP A 82 -15.30 8.69 8.29
N ASP A 83 -15.51 9.26 9.48
CA ASP A 83 -14.47 9.98 10.23
C ASP A 83 -13.30 9.04 10.58
N PHE A 84 -13.59 7.81 11.04
CA PHE A 84 -12.56 6.80 11.29
C PHE A 84 -11.80 6.39 10.03
N LYS A 85 -12.49 6.17 8.91
CA LYS A 85 -11.87 5.91 7.59
C LYS A 85 -10.95 7.06 7.19
N ALA A 86 -11.35 8.31 7.44
CA ALA A 86 -10.53 9.48 7.14
C ALA A 86 -9.26 9.54 8.00
N ILE A 87 -9.36 9.25 9.30
CA ILE A 87 -8.20 9.21 10.21
C ILE A 87 -7.23 8.10 9.79
N ALA A 88 -7.74 6.92 9.46
CA ALA A 88 -6.93 5.77 9.07
C ALA A 88 -6.15 5.98 7.75
N LYS A 89 -6.55 6.96 6.91
CA LYS A 89 -5.81 7.36 5.69
C LYS A 89 -4.46 8.03 5.98
N PHE A 90 -4.21 8.48 7.22
CA PHE A 90 -2.97 9.16 7.61
C PHE A 90 -1.88 8.22 8.17
N LEU A 91 -2.16 6.92 8.32
CA LEU A 91 -1.20 5.89 8.76
C LEU A 91 -0.24 5.43 7.63
#